data_AF-J9BW66-F1
#
_entry.id   AF-J9BW66-F1
#
_cell.length_a   1.000
_cell.length_b   1.000
_cell.length_c   1.000
_cell.angle_alpha   90.00
_cell.angle_beta   90.00
_cell.angle_gamma   90.00
#
_symmetry.space_group_name_H-M   'P 1'
#
loop_
_entity.id
_entity.type
_entity.pdbx_description
1 polymer ?
#
loop_
_entity_poly.entity_id
_entity_poly.type
_entity_poly.pdbx_seq_one_letter_code
_entity_poly.pdbx_strand_id
1 'polypeptide(L)'
;MLELGGLGHSAVIHTGDMEIADEYGVQMRVGRIIVNSPSSQGAIGDIYNTNTPSLTLGCGSYGKNSVSQNVTTVNLINKKRIAKRRVNMQWFKIPPKIYFEEDSIQYLEKMEDISRAFIVTDPVMVKLGNVDKVLYYLRKRENYCHSEIYSDVESDPSVECI
;
A
#
# COMPACT_ATOMS: atom_id res chain seq x y z
N MET A 1 40.89 -14.57 17.31
CA MET A 1 40.93 -13.33 18.15
C MET A 1 39.54 -12.78 18.42
N LEU A 2 38.61 -12.74 17.46
CA LEU A 2 37.22 -12.30 17.72
C LEU A 2 36.53 -13.10 18.83
N GLU A 3 36.66 -14.43 18.83
CA GLU A 3 36.08 -15.31 19.84
C GLU A 3 36.73 -15.16 21.24
N LEU A 4 37.83 -14.42 21.35
CA LEU A 4 38.51 -14.08 22.60
C LEU A 4 38.09 -12.68 23.08
N GLY A 5 36.80 -12.38 23.04
CA GLY A 5 36.23 -11.11 23.54
C GLY A 5 36.25 -9.93 22.56
N GLY A 6 36.54 -10.16 21.27
CA GLY A 6 36.52 -9.11 20.22
C GLY A 6 35.21 -9.02 19.42
N LEU A 7 34.28 -9.96 19.62
CA LEU A 7 33.01 -10.01 18.88
C LEU A 7 32.24 -8.70 18.98
N GLY A 8 31.83 -8.17 17.83
CA GLY A 8 31.02 -6.96 17.75
C GLY A 8 31.78 -5.63 17.86
N HIS A 9 33.05 -5.62 18.29
CA HIS A 9 33.77 -4.38 18.56
C HIS A 9 34.31 -3.70 17.29
N SER A 10 35.52 -4.05 16.87
CA SER A 10 36.19 -3.47 15.69
C SER A 10 37.14 -4.48 15.06
N ALA A 11 37.33 -4.39 13.76
CA ALA A 11 38.40 -5.07 13.04
C ALA A 11 39.06 -4.10 12.05
N VAL A 12 40.34 -4.34 11.73
CA VAL A 12 41.13 -3.43 10.88
C VAL A 12 41.78 -4.22 9.77
N ILE A 13 41.74 -3.67 8.56
CA ILE A 13 42.43 -4.21 7.40
C ILE A 13 43.28 -3.11 6.75
N HIS A 14 44.51 -3.46 6.38
CA HIS A 14 45.39 -2.63 5.57
C HIS A 14 45.56 -3.30 4.21
N THR A 15 45.01 -2.69 3.16
CA THR A 15 44.99 -3.26 1.81
C THR A 15 44.95 -2.15 0.76
N GLY A 16 45.56 -2.38 -0.40
CA GLY A 16 45.41 -1.53 -1.58
C GLY A 16 44.22 -1.92 -2.46
N ASP A 17 43.58 -3.05 -2.17
CA ASP A 17 42.44 -3.61 -2.89
C ASP A 17 41.17 -3.53 -2.04
N MET A 18 40.16 -2.82 -2.56
CA MET A 18 38.90 -2.59 -1.87
C MET A 18 37.95 -3.81 -1.95
N GLU A 19 38.09 -4.68 -2.95
CA GLU A 19 37.28 -5.90 -3.02
C GLU A 19 37.60 -6.80 -1.81
N ILE A 20 38.88 -6.92 -1.46
CA ILE A 20 39.32 -7.64 -0.26
C ILE A 20 38.80 -6.97 1.02
N ALA A 21 38.74 -5.63 1.07
CA ALA A 21 38.21 -4.92 2.22
C ALA A 21 36.71 -5.19 2.44
N ASP A 22 35.94 -5.24 1.35
CA ASP A 22 34.51 -5.55 1.37
C ASP A 22 34.27 -7.02 1.79
N GLU A 23 35.00 -7.97 1.21
CA GLU A 23 34.92 -9.38 1.60
C GLU A 23 35.28 -9.56 3.09
N TYR A 24 36.34 -8.90 3.55
CA TYR A 24 36.72 -8.90 4.96
C TYR A 24 35.60 -8.35 5.85
N GLY A 25 34.95 -7.27 5.42
CA GLY A 25 33.82 -6.68 6.14
C GLY A 25 32.61 -7.61 6.25
N VAL A 26 32.34 -8.41 5.21
CA VAL A 26 31.27 -9.43 5.23
C VAL A 26 31.60 -10.59 6.17
N GLN A 27 32.86 -11.04 6.18
CA GLN A 27 33.28 -12.20 6.99
C GLN A 27 33.43 -11.88 8.48
N MET A 28 33.84 -10.65 8.83
CA MET A 28 34.13 -10.30 10.22
C MET A 28 32.85 -9.93 11.00
N ARG A 29 32.61 -10.64 12.11
CA ARG A 29 31.49 -10.38 13.02
C ARG A 29 31.76 -9.22 13.99
N VAL A 30 31.93 -8.02 13.45
CA VAL A 30 32.19 -6.77 14.21
C VAL A 30 31.29 -5.63 13.77
N GLY A 31 31.11 -4.62 14.62
CA GLY A 31 30.30 -3.44 14.30
C GLY A 31 31.04 -2.36 13.51
N ARG A 32 32.38 -2.39 13.48
CA ARG A 32 33.23 -1.41 12.80
C ARG A 32 34.36 -2.11 12.06
N ILE A 33 34.44 -1.87 10.76
CA ILE A 33 35.58 -2.24 9.92
C ILE A 33 36.34 -0.95 9.61
N ILE A 34 37.63 -0.94 9.91
CA ILE A 34 38.50 0.21 9.69
C ILE A 34 39.49 -0.17 8.60
N VAL A 35 39.47 0.58 7.50
CA VAL A 35 40.35 0.34 6.35
C VAL A 35 41.46 1.38 6.38
N ASN A 36 42.71 0.92 6.26
CA ASN A 36 43.89 1.78 6.08
C ASN A 36 44.06 2.91 7.12
N SER A 37 43.63 2.68 8.36
CA SER A 37 43.72 3.67 9.45
C SER A 37 44.11 3.02 10.78
N PRO A 38 44.73 3.76 11.72
CA PRO A 38 45.01 3.25 13.06
C PRO A 38 43.75 2.78 13.78
N SER A 39 43.80 1.58 14.39
CA SER A 39 42.63 0.94 15.01
C SER A 39 41.92 1.82 16.04
N SER A 40 42.65 2.34 17.02
CA SER A 40 42.06 3.10 18.14
C SER A 40 41.40 4.40 17.65
N GLN A 41 42.10 5.18 16.83
CA GLN A 41 41.63 6.46 16.33
C GLN A 41 40.53 6.30 15.27
N GLY A 42 40.62 5.26 14.43
CA GLY A 42 39.55 4.92 13.50
C GLY A 42 38.28 4.43 14.20
N ALA A 43 38.40 3.74 15.34
CA ALA A 43 37.26 3.22 16.07
C ALA A 43 36.45 4.32 16.77
N ILE A 44 37.15 5.31 17.37
CA ILE A 44 36.48 6.44 18.04
C ILE A 44 35.75 7.36 17.06
N GLY A 45 36.20 7.44 15.80
CA GLY A 45 35.55 8.20 14.75
C GLY A 45 36.05 9.65 14.60
N ASP A 46 35.56 10.33 13.55
CA ASP A 46 35.79 11.74 13.17
C ASP A 46 37.24 12.13 12.78
N ILE A 47 38.26 11.46 13.32
CA ILE A 47 39.67 11.79 13.05
C ILE A 47 40.11 11.30 11.66
N TYR A 48 39.80 10.04 11.34
CA TYR A 48 40.22 9.39 10.09
C TYR A 48 39.04 8.91 9.23
N ASN A 49 37.81 9.00 9.74
CA ASN A 49 36.61 8.52 9.05
C ASN A 49 35.36 9.25 9.54
N THR A 50 34.23 8.95 8.90
CA THR A 50 32.93 9.61 9.14
C THR A 50 32.12 8.98 10.29
N ASN A 51 32.70 8.06 11.07
CA ASN A 51 31.99 7.52 12.22
C ASN A 51 31.78 8.62 13.27
N THR A 52 30.62 8.63 13.92
CA THR A 52 30.32 9.57 14.99
C THR A 52 31.37 9.48 16.10
N PRO A 53 31.96 10.61 16.53
CA PRO A 53 32.98 10.61 17.58
C PRO A 53 32.40 10.09 18.91
N SER A 54 33.04 9.08 19.50
CA SER A 54 32.65 8.55 20.81
C SER A 54 33.77 7.74 21.49
N LEU A 55 33.76 7.72 22.82
CA LEU A 55 34.57 6.81 23.64
C LEU A 55 33.76 5.63 24.18
N THR A 56 32.48 5.54 23.84
CA THR A 56 31.62 4.41 24.17
C THR A 56 31.18 3.73 22.87
N LEU A 57 31.82 2.60 22.57
CA LEU A 57 31.69 1.88 21.32
C LEU A 57 30.75 0.70 21.51
N GLY A 58 29.54 0.75 20.95
CA GLY A 58 28.60 -0.35 21.05
C GLY A 58 29.05 -1.57 20.27
N CYS A 59 29.00 -2.77 20.85
CA CYS A 59 29.38 -4.03 20.19
C CYS A 59 28.21 -4.79 19.55
N GLY A 60 27.01 -4.20 19.52
CA GLY A 60 25.81 -4.83 18.97
C GLY A 60 25.45 -6.16 19.63
N SER A 61 24.58 -6.94 18.97
CA SER A 61 24.13 -8.24 19.50
C SER A 61 25.26 -9.26 19.64
N TYR A 62 26.29 -9.19 18.80
CA TYR A 62 27.47 -10.05 18.89
C TYR A 62 28.24 -9.88 20.19
N GLY A 63 28.35 -8.65 20.70
CA GLY A 63 28.96 -8.33 21.99
C GLY A 63 27.97 -8.15 23.14
N LYS A 64 26.71 -8.62 22.99
CA LYS A 64 25.64 -8.49 24.00
C LYS A 64 25.31 -7.04 24.40
N ASN A 65 25.35 -6.10 23.44
CA ASN A 65 24.90 -4.72 23.62
C ASN A 65 23.66 -4.40 22.79
N SER A 66 22.85 -3.44 23.24
CA SER A 66 21.63 -3.00 22.54
C SER A 66 21.90 -2.11 21.32
N VAL A 67 23.14 -1.64 21.14
CA VAL A 67 23.56 -0.76 20.04
C VAL A 67 24.91 -1.20 19.50
N SER A 68 25.13 -1.05 18.18
CA SER A 68 26.41 -1.29 17.48
C SER A 68 27.14 -0.01 17.09
N GLN A 69 26.44 1.13 17.09
CA GLN A 69 27.01 2.42 16.75
C GLN A 69 27.85 3.02 17.89
N ASN A 70 28.64 4.04 17.55
CA ASN A 70 29.29 4.91 18.52
C ASN A 70 28.21 5.69 19.28
N VAL A 71 28.17 5.53 20.60
CA VAL A 71 27.11 6.09 21.44
C VAL A 71 27.26 7.61 21.48
N THR A 72 26.17 8.32 21.22
CA THR A 72 26.12 9.79 21.22
C THR A 72 24.83 10.28 21.90
N THR A 73 24.63 11.60 21.93
CA THR A 73 23.49 12.26 22.58
C THR A 73 22.14 11.70 22.10
N VAL A 74 22.02 11.27 20.84
CA VAL A 74 20.78 10.67 20.31
C VAL A 74 20.37 9.38 21.02
N ASN A 75 21.32 8.67 21.64
CA ASN A 75 21.07 7.47 22.43
C ASN A 75 20.62 7.77 23.86
N LEU A 76 20.81 9.01 24.33
CA LEU A 76 20.55 9.43 25.70
C LEU A 76 19.23 10.22 25.84
N ILE A 77 18.49 10.39 24.74
CA ILE A 77 17.22 11.14 24.73
C ILE A 77 16.04 10.23 24.37
N ASN A 78 14.93 10.43 25.09
CA ASN A 78 13.66 9.82 24.74
C ASN A 78 12.94 10.69 23.70
N LYS A 79 12.53 10.11 22.57
CA LYS A 79 11.72 10.80 21.54
C LYS A 79 10.26 10.40 21.67
N LYS A 80 9.42 11.31 22.16
CA LYS A 80 7.96 11.13 22.19
C LYS A 80 7.37 11.34 20.79
N ARG A 81 6.62 10.36 20.27
CA ARG A 81 5.89 10.46 18.99
C ARG A 81 4.39 10.46 19.24
N ILE A 82 3.68 11.44 18.69
CA ILE A 82 2.21 11.49 18.69
C ILE A 82 1.74 11.07 17.29
N ALA A 83 1.25 9.84 17.16
CA ALA A 83 0.67 9.33 15.92
C ALA A 83 -0.84 9.61 15.90
N LYS A 84 -1.32 10.33 14.88
CA LYS A 84 -2.76 10.52 14.63
C LYS A 84 -3.25 9.43 13.69
N ARG A 85 -4.47 8.92 13.91
CA ARG A 85 -5.15 8.02 12.97
C ARG A 85 -5.23 8.70 11.60
N ARG A 86 -4.72 8.05 10.56
CA ARG A 86 -5.01 8.39 9.17
C ARG A 86 -6.12 7.47 8.70
N VAL A 87 -7.18 8.03 8.13
CA VAL A 87 -8.21 7.24 7.46
C VAL A 87 -7.75 7.14 6.00
N ASN A 88 -7.45 5.94 5.53
CA ASN A 88 -7.18 5.72 4.12
C ASN A 88 -8.47 6.00 3.33
N MET A 89 -8.35 6.68 2.19
CA MET A 89 -9.48 6.95 1.30
C MET A 89 -10.12 5.61 0.89
N GLN A 90 -11.35 5.36 1.33
CA GLN A 90 -12.16 4.24 0.85
C GLN A 90 -13.00 4.74 -0.33
N TRP A 91 -12.81 4.13 -1.51
CA TRP A 91 -13.60 4.42 -2.70
C TRP A 91 -14.89 3.59 -2.67
N PHE A 92 -16.04 4.25 -2.81
CA PHE A 92 -17.33 3.60 -3.07
C PHE A 92 -17.92 4.19 -4.35
N LYS A 93 -18.08 3.35 -5.39
CA LYS A 93 -18.63 3.76 -6.70
C LYS A 93 -20.15 3.57 -6.67
N ILE A 94 -20.89 4.67 -6.56
CA ILE A 94 -22.36 4.67 -6.70
C ILE A 94 -22.69 4.25 -8.16
N PRO A 95 -23.66 3.34 -8.41
CA PRO A 95 -24.11 3.04 -9.76
C PRO A 95 -24.52 4.33 -10.47
N PRO A 96 -24.18 4.51 -11.76
CA PRO A 96 -23.99 5.84 -12.33
C PRO A 96 -25.19 6.79 -12.20
N LYS A 97 -26.45 6.36 -12.29
CA LYS A 97 -27.63 7.21 -12.00
C LYS A 97 -28.83 6.31 -11.62
N ILE A 98 -29.39 6.47 -10.42
CA ILE A 98 -30.68 5.87 -10.02
C ILE A 98 -31.76 6.93 -10.19
N TYR A 99 -32.80 6.63 -10.97
CA TYR A 99 -33.95 7.51 -11.17
C TYR A 99 -35.13 6.94 -10.37
N PHE A 100 -35.73 7.75 -9.51
CA PHE A 100 -36.86 7.41 -8.65
C PHE A 100 -37.83 8.60 -8.57
N GLU A 101 -38.97 8.44 -7.91
CA GLU A 101 -40.15 9.34 -7.90
C GLU A 101 -41.12 9.16 -9.08
N GLU A 102 -42.31 9.72 -8.92
CA GLU A 102 -43.35 9.79 -9.94
C GLU A 102 -42.79 10.38 -11.24
N ASP A 103 -43.24 9.86 -12.38
CA ASP A 103 -42.80 10.27 -13.72
C ASP A 103 -41.31 10.07 -14.07
N SER A 104 -40.52 9.43 -13.22
CA SER A 104 -39.10 9.13 -13.51
C SER A 104 -38.88 8.37 -14.83
N ILE A 105 -39.83 7.52 -15.25
CA ILE A 105 -39.77 6.79 -16.53
C ILE A 105 -39.84 7.69 -17.76
N GLN A 106 -40.37 8.92 -17.65
CA GLN A 106 -40.43 9.89 -18.76
C GLN A 106 -39.02 10.26 -19.25
N TYR A 107 -38.02 10.17 -18.37
CA TYR A 107 -36.64 10.49 -18.73
C TYR A 107 -36.07 9.56 -19.81
N LEU A 108 -36.62 8.36 -19.98
CA LEU A 108 -36.22 7.44 -21.05
C LEU A 108 -36.39 8.04 -22.46
N GLU A 109 -37.30 8.99 -22.63
CA GLU A 109 -37.47 9.74 -23.88
C GLU A 109 -36.27 10.67 -24.16
N LYS A 110 -35.71 11.27 -23.10
CA LYS A 110 -34.66 12.32 -23.19
C LYS A 110 -33.26 11.83 -22.86
N MET A 111 -33.10 10.58 -22.43
CA MET A 111 -31.82 10.01 -22.04
C MET A 111 -30.84 10.03 -23.23
N GLU A 112 -29.68 10.68 -23.08
CA GLU A 112 -28.69 10.78 -24.15
C GLU A 112 -27.94 9.46 -24.36
N ASP A 113 -27.45 9.23 -25.58
CA ASP A 113 -26.54 8.14 -25.95
C ASP A 113 -27.02 6.69 -25.70
N ILE A 114 -28.33 6.46 -25.58
CA ILE A 114 -28.89 5.10 -25.55
C ILE A 114 -29.45 4.69 -26.92
N SER A 115 -29.06 3.49 -27.37
CA SER A 115 -29.52 2.83 -28.60
C SER A 115 -30.12 1.44 -28.36
N ARG A 116 -29.87 0.86 -27.18
CA ARG A 116 -30.34 -0.45 -26.77
C ARG A 116 -30.78 -0.43 -25.31
N ALA A 117 -31.87 -1.10 -25.00
CA ALA A 117 -32.40 -1.29 -23.65
C ALA A 117 -32.66 -2.78 -23.41
N PHE A 118 -32.23 -3.29 -22.26
CA PHE A 118 -32.55 -4.62 -21.80
C PHE A 118 -33.39 -4.48 -20.53
N ILE A 119 -34.66 -4.87 -20.61
CA ILE A 119 -35.63 -4.70 -19.53
C ILE A 119 -35.74 -6.02 -18.79
N VAL A 120 -35.29 -6.03 -17.54
CA VAL A 120 -35.35 -7.20 -16.65
C VAL A 120 -36.49 -7.00 -15.68
N THR A 121 -37.41 -7.95 -15.62
CA THR A 121 -38.62 -7.84 -14.80
C THR A 121 -39.22 -9.23 -14.52
N ASP A 122 -40.29 -9.28 -13.75
CA ASP A 122 -41.04 -10.51 -13.48
C ASP A 122 -42.30 -10.63 -14.35
N PRO A 123 -42.92 -11.84 -14.45
CA PRO A 123 -44.11 -12.04 -15.28
C PRO A 123 -45.34 -11.24 -14.84
N VAL A 124 -45.43 -10.85 -13.55
CA VAL A 124 -46.56 -10.07 -13.02
C VAL A 124 -46.48 -8.63 -13.53
N MET A 125 -45.29 -8.03 -13.54
CA MET A 125 -45.07 -6.67 -14.05
C MET A 125 -45.37 -6.54 -15.55
N VAL A 126 -45.13 -7.59 -16.33
CA VAL A 126 -45.58 -7.66 -17.73
C VAL A 126 -47.11 -7.68 -17.80
N LYS A 127 -47.76 -8.56 -17.04
CA LYS A 127 -49.24 -8.71 -17.03
C LYS A 127 -49.98 -7.44 -16.59
N LEU A 128 -49.38 -6.65 -15.70
CA LEU A 128 -49.93 -5.38 -15.22
C LEU A 128 -49.70 -4.20 -16.20
N GLY A 129 -48.98 -4.43 -17.30
CA GLY A 129 -48.70 -3.40 -18.32
C GLY A 129 -47.62 -2.40 -17.91
N ASN A 130 -46.83 -2.68 -16.87
CA ASN A 130 -45.77 -1.78 -16.42
C ASN A 130 -44.65 -1.68 -17.46
N VAL A 131 -44.33 -2.78 -18.13
CA VAL A 131 -43.34 -2.82 -19.22
C VAL A 131 -43.82 -1.99 -20.43
N ASP A 132 -45.12 -1.97 -20.71
CA ASP A 132 -45.68 -1.17 -21.80
C ASP A 132 -45.44 0.32 -21.58
N LYS A 133 -45.49 0.79 -20.31
CA LYS A 133 -45.17 2.18 -19.95
C LYS A 133 -43.69 2.52 -20.20
N VAL A 134 -42.78 1.58 -19.92
CA VAL A 134 -41.33 1.74 -20.19
C VAL A 134 -41.09 1.80 -21.70
N LEU A 135 -41.66 0.85 -22.45
CA LEU A 135 -41.58 0.81 -23.90
C LEU A 135 -42.18 2.04 -24.57
N TYR A 136 -43.28 2.59 -24.02
CA TYR A 136 -43.92 3.79 -24.53
C TYR A 136 -42.94 4.97 -24.59
N TYR A 137 -42.19 5.24 -23.52
CA TYR A 137 -41.21 6.33 -23.50
C TYR A 137 -39.95 6.01 -24.31
N LEU A 138 -39.50 4.76 -24.35
CA LEU A 138 -38.38 4.35 -25.21
C LEU A 138 -38.70 4.50 -26.71
N ARG A 139 -39.96 4.28 -27.11
CA ARG A 139 -40.43 4.39 -28.50
C ARG A 139 -40.72 5.83 -28.93
N LYS A 140 -40.86 6.77 -27.99
CA LYS A 140 -41.03 8.21 -28.26
C LYS A 140 -39.75 8.93 -28.67
N ARG A 141 -38.60 8.29 -28.49
CA ARG A 141 -37.29 8.86 -28.79
C ARG A 141 -37.17 9.14 -30.29
N GLU A 142 -36.44 10.21 -30.63
CA GLU A 142 -36.09 10.52 -32.04
C GLU A 142 -35.30 9.39 -32.68
N ASN A 143 -34.31 8.85 -31.95
CA ASN A 143 -33.53 7.70 -32.35
C ASN A 143 -34.15 6.42 -31.75
N TYR A 144 -34.46 5.46 -32.62
CA TYR A 144 -35.04 4.17 -32.20
C TYR A 144 -34.12 3.44 -31.22
N CYS A 145 -34.66 3.08 -30.04
CA CYS A 145 -33.96 2.28 -29.04
C CYS A 145 -34.43 0.83 -29.12
N HIS A 146 -33.56 -0.07 -29.57
CA HIS A 146 -33.87 -1.49 -29.63
C HIS A 146 -34.04 -2.04 -28.21
N SER A 147 -35.21 -2.62 -27.92
CA SER A 147 -35.57 -3.04 -26.57
C SER A 147 -35.88 -4.53 -26.53
N GLU A 148 -35.22 -5.25 -25.62
CA GLU A 148 -35.46 -6.66 -25.35
C GLU A 148 -35.93 -6.82 -23.90
N ILE A 149 -36.87 -7.75 -23.67
CA ILE A 149 -37.50 -7.97 -22.37
C ILE A 149 -37.17 -9.37 -21.90
N TYR A 150 -36.57 -9.48 -20.72
CA TYR A 150 -36.40 -10.73 -19.99
C TYR A 150 -37.32 -10.70 -18.77
N SER A 151 -38.37 -11.51 -18.81
CA SER A 151 -39.43 -11.52 -17.79
C SER A 151 -39.41 -12.74 -16.87
N ASP A 152 -38.40 -13.61 -16.98
CA ASP A 152 -38.31 -14.87 -16.22
C ASP A 152 -37.53 -14.67 -14.90
N VAL A 153 -37.80 -13.55 -14.23
CA VAL A 153 -37.24 -13.22 -12.91
C VAL A 153 -38.34 -13.39 -11.87
N GLU A 154 -38.03 -14.05 -10.77
CA GLU A 154 -38.94 -14.15 -9.63
C GLU A 154 -39.15 -12.77 -8.98
N SER A 155 -40.36 -12.48 -8.48
CA SER A 155 -40.66 -11.16 -7.87
C SER A 155 -39.79 -10.84 -6.65
N ASP A 156 -39.32 -11.88 -5.96
CA ASP A 156 -38.33 -11.79 -4.88
C ASP A 156 -37.14 -12.69 -5.27
N PRO A 157 -36.12 -12.16 -5.99
CA PRO A 157 -35.08 -12.97 -6.60
C PRO A 157 -34.22 -13.64 -5.53
N SER A 158 -34.16 -14.97 -5.58
CA SER A 158 -33.28 -15.76 -4.72
C SER A 158 -31.81 -15.65 -5.14
N VAL A 159 -30.89 -16.14 -4.29
CA VAL A 159 -29.45 -16.19 -4.62
C VAL A 159 -29.16 -17.07 -5.84
N GLU A 160 -30.03 -18.02 -6.17
CA GLU A 160 -29.91 -18.84 -7.39
C GLU A 160 -30.33 -18.08 -8.67
N CYS A 161 -31.07 -16.97 -8.52
CA CYS A 161 -31.57 -16.13 -9.61
C CYS A 161 -30.60 -14.99 -10.01
N ILE A 162 -29.70 -14.59 -9.10
CA ILE A 162 -28.70 -13.50 -9.26
C ILE A 162 -27.40 -14.03 -9.88
#